data_AF-A0A3N5UHC3-F1
#
_entry.id   AF-A0A3N5UHC3-F1
#
_cell.length_a   1.000
_cell.length_b   1.000
_cell.length_c   1.000
_cell.angle_alpha   90.00
_cell.angle_beta   90.00
_cell.angle_gamma   90.00
#
_symmetry.space_group_name_H-M   'P 1'
#
loop_
_entity.id
_entity.type
_entity.pdbx_description
1 polymer ?
#
loop_
_entity_poly.entity_id
_entity_poly.type
_entity_poly.pdbx_seq_one_letter_code
_entity_poly.pdbx_strand_id
1 'polypeptide(L)'
;DSIEKIKKHPLARAVRADKTCLAGITATLLHYLRDEAEREIPIWKMMSLTLDQLKVRAEVWRDQLGQGEVIKSESTVGGGSLPDECVSTNVLALTVKSPDKFLKRLREADPPVIARTENNKVLLDPRTVLNDELLLKVLKKALYDYR
;
A
#
# COMPACT_ATOMS: atom_id res chain seq x y z
N ASP A 1 -23.04 18.56 25.73
CA ASP A 1 -23.64 17.72 26.77
C ASP A 1 -23.20 16.25 26.69
N SER A 2 -23.40 15.54 25.56
CA SER A 2 -23.08 14.09 25.44
C SER A 2 -21.60 13.71 25.66
N ILE A 3 -20.64 14.50 25.19
CA ILE A 3 -19.20 14.22 25.36
C ILE A 3 -18.79 14.24 26.85
N GLU A 4 -19.32 15.18 27.63
CA GLU A 4 -19.00 15.29 29.06
C GLU A 4 -19.56 14.11 29.86
N LYS A 5 -20.72 13.58 29.46
CA LYS A 5 -21.27 12.34 30.03
C LYS A 5 -20.37 11.14 29.73
N ILE A 6 -19.86 11.03 28.50
CA ILE A 6 -18.94 9.94 28.09
C ILE A 6 -17.61 10.02 28.87
N LYS A 7 -17.03 11.22 29.02
CA LYS A 7 -15.76 11.42 29.74
C LYS A 7 -15.82 10.98 31.21
N LYS A 8 -16.98 11.14 31.86
CA LYS A 8 -17.19 10.77 33.27
C LYS A 8 -17.50 9.28 33.46
N HIS A 9 -17.83 8.56 32.40
CA HIS A 9 -18.18 7.14 32.50
C HIS A 9 -16.94 6.31 32.91
N PRO A 10 -17.04 5.37 33.87
CA PRO A 10 -15.89 4.58 34.35
C PRO A 10 -15.09 3.87 33.25
N LEU A 11 -15.76 3.42 32.17
CA LEU A 11 -15.11 2.81 31.02
C LEU A 11 -14.10 3.73 30.30
N ALA A 12 -14.26 5.06 30.38
CA ALA A 12 -13.36 6.01 29.75
C ALA A 12 -11.90 5.85 30.22
N ARG A 13 -11.69 5.37 31.46
CA ARG A 13 -10.35 5.09 31.98
C ARG A 13 -9.71 3.85 31.35
N ALA A 14 -10.52 2.85 31.03
CA ALA A 14 -10.09 1.58 30.47
C ALA A 14 -9.77 1.68 28.97
N VAL A 15 -10.55 2.47 28.22
CA VAL A 15 -10.34 2.69 26.77
C VAL A 15 -9.47 3.92 26.45
N ARG A 16 -8.83 4.52 27.46
CA ARG A 16 -8.03 5.73 27.26
C ARG A 16 -6.80 5.40 26.41
N ALA A 17 -6.62 6.17 25.33
CA ALA A 17 -5.40 6.12 24.52
C ALA A 17 -4.14 6.30 25.38
N ASP A 18 -3.10 5.53 25.07
CA ASP A 18 -1.80 5.68 25.70
C ASP A 18 -1.06 6.93 25.20
N LYS A 19 0.07 7.23 25.84
CA LYS A 19 0.87 8.43 25.54
C LYS A 19 1.41 8.43 24.11
N THR A 20 1.78 7.28 23.56
CA THR A 20 2.32 7.15 22.20
C THR A 20 1.22 7.40 21.18
N CYS A 21 0.04 6.82 21.38
CA CYS A 21 -1.13 7.07 20.54
C CYS A 21 -1.51 8.56 20.52
N LEU A 22 -1.58 9.20 21.70
CA LEU A 22 -1.86 10.64 21.79
C LEU A 22 -0.79 11.50 21.11
N ALA A 23 0.49 11.14 21.24
CA ALA A 23 1.58 11.85 20.55
C ALA A 23 1.47 11.69 19.02
N GLY A 24 1.19 10.48 18.53
CA GLY A 24 1.01 10.22 17.10
C GLY A 24 -0.19 10.95 16.51
N ILE A 25 -1.33 10.96 17.20
CA ILE A 25 -2.53 11.71 16.77
C ILE A 25 -2.22 13.21 16.77
N THR A 26 -1.54 13.73 17.80
CA THR A 26 -1.19 15.15 17.86
C THR A 26 -0.29 15.55 16.69
N ALA A 27 0.76 14.77 16.40
CA ALA A 27 1.64 15.03 15.25
C ALA A 27 0.87 14.99 13.92
N THR A 28 0.00 13.98 13.75
CA THR A 28 -0.85 13.86 12.56
C THR A 28 -1.76 15.08 12.38
N LEU A 29 -2.44 15.53 13.45
CA LEU A 29 -3.32 16.70 13.41
C LEU A 29 -2.55 18.00 13.12
N LEU A 30 -1.30 18.12 13.60
CA LEU A 30 -0.46 19.27 13.27
C LEU A 30 -0.13 19.34 11.78
N HIS A 31 0.10 18.21 11.10
CA HIS A 31 0.29 18.18 9.65
C HIS A 31 -0.97 18.62 8.89
N TYR A 32 -2.16 18.26 9.36
CA TYR A 32 -3.41 18.78 8.80
C TYR A 32 -3.54 20.30 9.01
N LEU A 33 -3.27 20.80 10.21
CA LEU A 33 -3.35 22.23 10.52
C LEU A 33 -2.38 23.09 9.70
N ARG A 34 -1.26 22.51 9.27
CA ARG A 34 -0.23 23.16 8.44
C ARG A 34 -0.44 22.96 6.94
N ASP A 35 -1.52 22.30 6.55
CA ASP A 35 -1.82 21.98 5.15
C ASP A 35 -0.70 21.18 4.45
N GLU A 36 -0.02 20.32 5.20
CA GLU A 36 1.05 19.45 4.70
C GLU A 36 0.67 17.96 4.71
N ALA A 37 -0.61 17.67 4.87
CA ALA A 37 -1.15 16.30 4.96
C ALA A 37 -0.72 15.43 3.77
N GLU A 38 -0.87 15.93 2.54
CA GLU A 38 -0.50 15.21 1.31
C GLU A 38 1.01 14.93 1.20
N ARG A 39 1.83 15.77 1.83
CA ARG A 39 3.29 15.61 1.79
C ARG A 39 3.81 14.75 2.93
N GLU A 40 3.18 14.76 4.11
CA GLU A 40 3.74 14.15 5.32
C GLU A 40 3.00 12.89 5.76
N ILE A 41 1.69 12.82 5.59
CA ILE A 41 0.89 11.69 6.07
C ILE A 41 0.91 10.59 5.00
N PRO A 42 1.39 9.37 5.32
CA PRO A 42 1.62 8.32 4.32
C PRO A 42 0.40 7.98 3.46
N ILE A 43 -0.79 7.89 4.05
CA ILE A 43 -2.00 7.56 3.29
C ILE A 43 -2.30 8.64 2.24
N TRP A 44 -2.14 9.92 2.57
CA TRP A 44 -2.38 10.99 1.62
C TRP A 44 -1.31 11.06 0.54
N LYS A 45 -0.03 10.82 0.87
CA LYS A 45 1.03 10.67 -0.15
C LYS A 45 0.68 9.59 -1.17
N MET A 46 0.13 8.46 -0.71
CA MET A 46 -0.25 7.34 -1.59
C MET A 46 -1.50 7.66 -2.42
N MET A 47 -2.50 8.29 -1.80
CA MET A 47 -3.78 8.60 -2.44
C MET A 47 -3.70 9.78 -3.42
N SER A 48 -2.77 10.73 -3.21
CA SER A 48 -2.55 11.85 -4.12
C SER A 48 -1.73 11.50 -5.36
N LEU A 49 -1.19 10.27 -5.45
CA LEU A 49 -0.50 9.80 -6.65
C LEU A 49 -1.44 9.77 -7.85
N THR A 50 -1.06 10.52 -8.89
CA THR A 50 -1.78 10.57 -10.16
C THR A 50 -1.62 9.27 -10.95
N LEU A 51 -2.59 8.98 -11.83
CA LEU A 51 -2.53 7.81 -12.70
C LEU A 51 -1.28 7.78 -13.59
N ASP A 52 -0.82 8.94 -14.05
CA ASP A 52 0.38 9.06 -14.88
C ASP A 52 1.65 8.77 -14.09
N GLN A 53 1.77 9.27 -12.85
CA GLN A 53 2.89 8.91 -11.97
C GLN A 53 2.93 7.41 -11.68
N LEU A 54 1.78 6.79 -11.40
CA LEU A 54 1.68 5.34 -11.19
C LEU A 54 2.07 4.57 -12.44
N LYS A 55 1.60 5.00 -13.62
CA LYS A 55 1.94 4.39 -14.90
C LYS A 55 3.43 4.46 -15.17
N VAL A 56 4.04 5.64 -15.04
CA VAL A 56 5.48 5.83 -15.26
C VAL A 56 6.31 4.94 -14.33
N ARG A 57 5.94 4.85 -13.04
CA ARG A 57 6.63 3.96 -12.10
C ARG A 57 6.51 2.48 -12.50
N ALA A 58 5.31 2.03 -12.87
CA ALA A 58 5.11 0.65 -13.32
C ALA A 58 5.87 0.33 -14.62
N GLU A 59 5.95 1.29 -15.56
CA GLU A 59 6.73 1.17 -16.80
C GLU A 59 8.23 1.03 -16.51
N VAL A 60 8.78 1.85 -15.59
CA VAL A 60 10.17 1.72 -15.14
C VAL A 60 10.44 0.33 -14.56
N TRP A 61 9.52 -0.21 -13.76
CA TRP A 61 9.67 -1.56 -13.22
C TRP A 61 9.66 -2.62 -14.31
N ARG A 62 8.73 -2.53 -15.28
CA ARG A 62 8.67 -3.43 -16.45
C ARG A 62 10.01 -3.44 -17.17
N ASP A 63 10.55 -2.27 -17.48
CA ASP A 63 11.79 -2.12 -18.25
C ASP A 63 12.99 -2.71 -17.49
N GLN A 64 13.06 -2.48 -16.17
CA GLN A 64 14.12 -3.05 -15.34
C GLN A 64 14.03 -4.57 -15.13
N LEU A 65 12.83 -5.15 -15.20
CA LEU A 65 12.62 -6.59 -15.12
C LEU A 65 12.73 -7.28 -16.50
N GLY A 66 12.59 -6.51 -17.59
CA GLY A 66 12.54 -7.00 -18.95
C GLY A 66 11.31 -7.87 -19.26
N GLN A 67 10.27 -7.81 -18.41
CA GLN A 67 9.05 -8.60 -18.55
C GLN A 67 7.88 -7.97 -17.78
N GLY A 68 6.67 -8.40 -18.11
CA GLY A 68 5.43 -7.90 -17.53
C GLY A 68 4.72 -6.90 -18.44
N GLU A 69 3.52 -6.51 -18.03
CA GLU A 69 2.64 -5.61 -18.75
C GLU A 69 2.09 -4.56 -17.79
N VAL A 70 2.05 -3.29 -18.20
CA VAL A 70 1.42 -2.23 -17.41
C VAL A 70 -0.05 -2.15 -17.80
N ILE A 71 -0.93 -2.44 -16.85
CA ILE A 71 -2.38 -2.46 -17.09
C ILE A 71 -3.12 -1.54 -16.13
N LYS A 72 -4.27 -1.03 -16.58
CA LYS A 72 -5.21 -0.33 -15.70
C LYS A 72 -5.85 -1.35 -14.75
N SER A 73 -6.03 -0.95 -13.49
CA SER A 73 -6.68 -1.75 -12.45
C SER A 73 -7.29 -0.81 -11.40
N GLU A 74 -7.90 -1.36 -10.36
CA GLU A 74 -8.47 -0.62 -9.24
C GLU A 74 -7.84 -1.05 -7.91
N SER A 75 -7.45 -0.09 -7.08
CA SER A 75 -7.02 -0.33 -5.71
C SER A 75 -8.21 -0.15 -4.78
N THR A 76 -8.45 -1.08 -3.87
CA THR A 76 -9.47 -0.90 -2.83
C THR A 76 -8.94 0.01 -1.72
N VAL A 77 -9.73 0.98 -1.30
CA VAL A 77 -9.38 1.92 -0.22
C VAL A 77 -9.78 1.30 1.11
N GLY A 78 -8.88 0.48 1.66
CA GLY A 78 -9.06 -0.16 2.97
C GLY A 78 -9.33 -1.65 2.89
N GLY A 79 -8.72 -2.41 3.81
CA GLY A 79 -8.71 -3.89 3.78
C GLY A 79 -9.99 -4.58 4.28
N GLY A 80 -11.11 -3.86 4.44
CA GLY A 80 -12.35 -4.46 4.96
C GLY A 80 -13.37 -3.50 5.60
N SER A 81 -13.08 -2.20 5.67
CA SER A 81 -13.98 -1.19 6.26
C SER A 81 -14.79 -0.40 5.23
N LEU A 82 -14.32 -0.36 3.98
CA LEU A 82 -14.91 0.40 2.87
C LEU A 82 -14.83 -0.49 1.60
N PRO A 83 -15.64 -1.55 1.51
CA PRO A 83 -15.57 -2.50 0.39
C PRO A 83 -15.92 -1.88 -0.96
N ASP A 84 -16.66 -0.77 -0.98
CA ASP A 84 -17.19 -0.16 -2.20
C ASP A 84 -16.35 1.02 -2.74
N GLU A 85 -15.27 1.40 -2.05
CA GLU A 85 -14.42 2.52 -2.47
C GLU A 85 -13.19 2.00 -3.21
N CYS A 86 -13.27 2.00 -4.54
CA CYS A 86 -12.17 1.70 -5.46
C CYS A 86 -11.56 2.97 -6.03
N VAL A 87 -10.23 3.01 -6.16
CA VAL A 87 -9.51 4.10 -6.83
C VAL A 87 -8.69 3.53 -7.98
N SER A 88 -8.86 4.10 -9.17
CA SER A 88 -8.12 3.71 -10.36
C SER A 88 -6.60 3.75 -10.12
N THR A 89 -5.89 2.80 -10.71
CA THR A 89 -4.42 2.68 -10.65
C THR A 89 -3.87 2.11 -11.96
N ASN A 90 -2.55 2.17 -12.14
CA ASN A 90 -1.82 1.41 -13.15
C ASN A 90 -0.84 0.48 -12.41
N VAL A 91 -0.92 -0.81 -12.71
CA VAL A 91 -0.14 -1.85 -12.03
C VAL A 91 0.82 -2.52 -12.99
N LEU A 92 1.91 -3.08 -12.46
CA LEU A 92 2.71 -4.04 -13.20
C LEU A 92 2.11 -5.43 -13.03
N ALA A 93 1.70 -6.05 -14.14
CA ALA A 93 1.19 -7.40 -14.20
C ALA A 93 2.26 -8.38 -14.70
N LEU A 94 2.60 -9.38 -13.90
CA LEU A 94 3.55 -10.43 -14.23
C LEU A 94 2.80 -11.73 -14.55
N THR A 95 3.09 -12.29 -15.72
CA THR A 95 2.63 -13.63 -16.11
C THR A 95 3.66 -14.66 -15.64
N VAL A 96 3.25 -15.55 -14.75
CA VAL A 96 4.08 -16.64 -14.19
C VAL A 96 3.34 -17.97 -14.31
N LYS A 97 4.08 -19.09 -14.34
CA LYS A 97 3.49 -20.45 -14.51
C LYS A 97 2.43 -20.81 -13.47
N SER A 98 2.61 -20.35 -12.23
CA SER A 98 1.78 -20.63 -11.07
C SER A 98 1.84 -19.41 -10.13
N PRO A 99 0.84 -18.51 -10.21
CA PRO A 99 0.78 -17.30 -9.40
C PRO A 99 0.85 -17.57 -7.89
N ASP A 100 0.16 -18.59 -7.39
CA ASP A 100 0.15 -18.90 -5.95
C ASP A 100 1.53 -19.31 -5.42
N LYS A 101 2.27 -20.13 -6.19
CA LYS A 101 3.66 -20.50 -5.84
C LYS A 101 4.58 -19.28 -5.86
N PHE A 102 4.42 -18.41 -6.86
CA PHE A 102 5.20 -17.19 -6.95
C PHE A 102 4.90 -16.23 -5.80
N LEU A 103 3.62 -16.01 -5.46
CA LEU A 103 3.20 -15.22 -4.30
C LEU A 103 3.72 -15.80 -2.98
N LYS A 104 3.68 -17.13 -2.80
CA LYS A 104 4.26 -17.78 -1.63
C LYS A 104 5.75 -17.46 -1.51
N ARG A 105 6.49 -17.57 -2.62
CA ARG A 105 7.90 -17.21 -2.67
C ARG A 105 8.16 -15.75 -2.31
N LEU A 106 7.34 -14.82 -2.82
CA LEU A 106 7.45 -13.40 -2.48
C LEU A 106 7.23 -13.14 -0.98
N ARG A 107 6.28 -13.86 -0.35
CA ARG A 107 6.04 -13.79 1.10
C ARG A 107 7.18 -14.38 1.94
N GLU A 108 7.93 -15.33 1.38
CA GLU A 108 9.08 -15.97 2.04
C GLU A 108 10.41 -15.25 1.78
N ALA A 109 10.41 -14.22 0.93
CA ALA A 109 11.58 -13.40 0.67
C ALA A 109 11.95 -12.51 1.87
N ASP A 110 13.18 -11.99 1.85
CA ASP A 110 13.65 -11.01 2.83
C ASP A 110 14.10 -9.72 2.10
N PRO A 111 13.34 -8.61 2.23
CA PRO A 111 12.05 -8.49 2.92
C PRO A 111 10.90 -9.15 2.13
N PRO A 112 9.80 -9.51 2.80
CA PRO A 112 8.65 -10.11 2.14
C PRO A 112 7.92 -9.09 1.26
N VAL A 113 7.46 -9.54 0.10
CA VAL A 113 6.65 -8.75 -0.82
C VAL A 113 5.24 -9.32 -0.86
N ILE A 114 4.25 -8.47 -0.56
CA ILE A 114 2.83 -8.81 -0.65
C ILE A 114 2.28 -8.22 -1.94
N ALA A 115 1.89 -9.11 -2.85
CA ALA A 115 1.24 -8.78 -4.10
C ALA A 115 -0.15 -9.42 -4.14
N ARG A 116 -0.99 -8.99 -5.08
CA ARG A 116 -2.30 -9.60 -5.33
C ARG A 116 -2.32 -10.33 -6.65
N THR A 117 -3.29 -11.22 -6.82
CA THR A 117 -3.53 -11.92 -8.08
C THR A 117 -4.85 -11.48 -8.68
N GLU A 118 -4.87 -11.34 -9.99
CA GLU A 118 -6.07 -11.04 -10.77
C GLU A 118 -5.90 -11.66 -12.16
N ASN A 119 -6.93 -12.36 -12.66
CA ASN A 119 -6.91 -12.99 -13.98
C ASN A 119 -5.65 -13.84 -14.24
N ASN A 120 -5.22 -14.65 -13.26
CA ASN A 120 -3.99 -15.47 -13.28
C ASN A 120 -2.67 -14.70 -13.49
N LYS A 121 -2.66 -13.38 -13.29
CA LYS A 121 -1.44 -12.56 -13.24
C LYS A 121 -1.14 -12.13 -11.81
N VAL A 122 0.13 -11.92 -11.50
CA VAL A 122 0.58 -11.32 -10.23
C VAL A 122 0.71 -9.82 -10.44
N LEU A 123 -0.01 -9.03 -9.65
CA LEU A 123 -0.10 -7.58 -9.77
C LEU A 123 0.69 -6.87 -8.67
N LEU A 124 1.50 -5.90 -9.09
CA LEU A 124 2.25 -5.02 -8.21
C LEU A 124 1.73 -3.59 -8.42
N ASP A 125 1.17 -3.01 -7.36
CA ASP A 125 0.60 -1.66 -7.40
C ASP A 125 1.63 -0.63 -6.88
N PRO A 126 2.11 0.31 -7.70
CA PRO A 126 3.05 1.35 -7.29
C PRO A 126 2.52 2.24 -6.17
N ARG A 127 1.20 2.32 -5.99
CA ARG A 127 0.58 3.19 -4.98
C ARG A 127 1.07 2.87 -3.56
N THR A 128 1.30 1.61 -3.24
CA THR A 128 1.65 1.17 -1.88
C THR A 128 3.12 0.78 -1.71
N VAL A 129 3.94 0.97 -2.75
CA VAL A 129 5.37 0.67 -2.72
C VAL A 129 6.15 1.94 -2.42
N LEU A 130 6.89 1.93 -1.31
CA LEU A 130 7.75 3.05 -0.90
C LEU A 130 9.16 3.00 -1.49
N ASN A 131 9.69 1.80 -1.71
CA ASN A 131 11.07 1.60 -2.13
C ASN A 131 11.14 0.67 -3.35
N ASP A 132 11.27 1.30 -4.52
CA ASP A 132 11.26 0.63 -5.81
C ASP A 132 12.51 -0.24 -6.02
N GLU A 133 13.68 0.20 -5.56
CA GLU A 133 14.92 -0.56 -5.68
C GLU A 133 14.88 -1.87 -4.90
N LEU A 134 14.36 -1.81 -3.67
CA LEU A 134 14.18 -2.97 -2.82
C LEU A 134 13.17 -3.96 -3.41
N LEU A 135 12.03 -3.46 -3.91
CA LEU A 135 11.05 -4.28 -4.62
C LEU A 135 11.70 -4.99 -5.82
N LEU A 136 12.39 -4.24 -6.67
CA LEU A 136 13.00 -4.77 -7.89
C LEU A 136 14.08 -5.81 -7.59
N LYS A 137 14.87 -5.60 -6.53
CA LYS A 137 15.86 -6.60 -6.05
C LYS A 137 15.17 -7.91 -5.68
N VAL A 138 14.09 -7.85 -4.90
CA VAL A 138 13.32 -9.04 -4.50
C VAL A 138 12.68 -9.72 -5.71
N LEU A 139 12.04 -8.96 -6.60
CA LEU A 139 11.41 -9.50 -7.80
C LEU A 139 12.42 -10.17 -8.74
N LYS A 140 13.58 -9.56 -9.00
CA LYS A 140 14.64 -10.15 -9.84
C LYS A 140 15.11 -11.49 -9.30
N LYS A 141 15.36 -11.57 -7.98
CA LYS A 141 15.74 -12.83 -7.31
C LYS A 141 14.63 -13.87 -7.43
N ALA A 142 13.40 -13.49 -7.09
CA ALA A 142 12.25 -14.40 -7.15
C ALA A 142 12.00 -14.94 -8.56
N LEU A 143 12.17 -14.11 -9.60
CA LEU A 143 12.01 -14.49 -11.01
C LEU A 143 13.15 -15.38 -11.52
N TYR A 144 14.40 -15.10 -11.11
CA TYR A 144 15.55 -15.93 -11.48
C TYR A 144 15.37 -17.36 -10.97
N ASP A 145 15.05 -17.51 -9.70
CA ASP A 145 14.88 -18.80 -9.05
C ASP A 145 13.57 -19.53 -9.43
N TYR A 146 12.72 -18.91 -10.25
CA TYR A 146 11.46 -19.45 -10.75
C TYR A 146 11.55 -19.97 -12.19
N ARG A 147 12.64 -19.64 -12.89
CA ARG A 147 12.96 -20.22 -14.20
C ARG A 147 13.31 -21.70 -14.03
#